data_AF-Q7RN54-F1
#
_entry.id   AF-Q7RN54-F1
#
_cell.length_a   1.000
_cell.length_b   1.000
_cell.length_c   1.000
_cell.angle_alpha   90.00
_cell.angle_beta   90.00
_cell.angle_gamma   90.00
#
_symmetry.space_group_name_H-M   'P 1'
#
loop_
_entity.id
_entity.type
_entity.pdbx_description
1 polymer ?
#
loop_
_entity_poly.entity_id
_entity_poly.type
_entity_poly.pdbx_seq_one_letter_code
_entity_poly.pdbx_strand_id
1 'polypeptide(L)'
;YKRKGFDRRYTIFIFSTIICFITWIIKWVIKYYILNCEYDESDKIFITRRCLNMSLDKWDALDDDNKKMLLKKELWVKEKKKEFLAEIKERERLEKISSAKYKKEKRMKKKGFSFNYND
;
A
#
# COMPACT_ATOMS: atom_id res chain seq x y z
N TYR A 1 -1.69 -41.05 -15.96
CA TYR A 1 -2.02 -39.64 -15.64
C TYR A 1 -3.49 -39.35 -15.94
N LYS A 2 -4.37 -39.39 -14.94
CA LYS A 2 -5.81 -39.15 -15.08
C LYS A 2 -6.04 -37.63 -15.01
N ARG A 3 -6.36 -36.99 -16.14
CA ARG A 3 -6.70 -35.55 -16.17
C ARG A 3 -7.89 -35.32 -15.24
N LYS A 4 -7.70 -34.54 -14.18
CA LYS A 4 -8.79 -34.10 -13.30
C LYS A 4 -9.77 -33.30 -14.16
N GLY A 5 -10.96 -33.85 -14.36
CA GLY A 5 -12.04 -33.17 -15.04
C GLY A 5 -12.40 -31.91 -14.26
N PHE A 6 -12.37 -30.77 -14.93
CA PHE A 6 -12.80 -29.49 -14.39
C PHE A 6 -14.30 -29.56 -14.14
N ASP A 7 -14.69 -29.70 -12.88
CA ASP A 7 -16.08 -29.87 -12.48
C ASP A 7 -16.80 -28.51 -12.61
N ARG A 8 -17.80 -28.48 -13.50
CA ARG A 8 -18.57 -27.29 -13.91
C ARG A 8 -19.32 -26.62 -12.75
N ARG A 9 -19.44 -27.28 -11.60
CA ARG A 9 -20.05 -26.68 -10.40
C ARG A 9 -19.11 -25.69 -9.72
N TYR A 10 -17.80 -25.96 -9.74
CA TYR A 10 -16.80 -25.08 -9.12
C TYR A 10 -16.62 -23.78 -9.91
N THR A 11 -16.75 -23.82 -11.23
CA THR A 11 -16.71 -22.60 -12.04
C THR A 11 -17.84 -21.66 -11.70
N ILE A 12 -19.06 -22.16 -11.64
CA ILE A 12 -20.26 -21.36 -11.34
C ILE A 12 -20.13 -20.70 -9.96
N PHE A 13 -19.63 -21.43 -8.97
CA PHE A 13 -19.39 -20.88 -7.64
C PHE A 13 -18.31 -19.78 -7.63
N ILE A 14 -17.19 -19.99 -8.33
CA ILE A 14 -16.12 -18.99 -8.45
C ILE A 14 -16.63 -17.74 -9.17
N PHE A 15 -17.39 -17.87 -10.26
CA PHE A 15 -17.97 -16.72 -10.95
C PHE A 15 -18.95 -15.94 -10.07
N SER A 16 -19.81 -16.64 -9.31
CA SER A 16 -20.75 -16.00 -8.39
C SER A 16 -20.03 -15.20 -7.30
N THR A 17 -18.99 -15.77 -6.67
CA THR A 17 -18.20 -15.08 -5.64
C THR A 17 -17.45 -13.86 -6.20
N ILE A 18 -16.93 -13.95 -7.43
CA ILE A 18 -16.30 -12.82 -8.12
C ILE A 18 -17.31 -11.69 -8.37
N ILE A 19 -18.53 -12.01 -8.82
CA ILE A 19 -19.57 -10.99 -9.06
C ILE A 19 -19.98 -10.29 -7.75
N CYS A 20 -20.15 -11.04 -6.66
CA CYS A 20 -20.41 -10.45 -5.34
C CYS A 20 -19.28 -9.51 -4.88
N PHE A 21 -18.03 -9.88 -5.14
CA PHE A 21 -16.89 -9.03 -4.81
C PHE A 21 -16.83 -7.77 -5.68
N ILE A 22 -17.09 -7.89 -6.98
CA ILE A 22 -17.14 -6.76 -7.91
C ILE A 22 -18.27 -5.79 -7.55
N THR A 23 -19.46 -6.28 -7.24
CA THR A 23 -20.59 -5.43 -6.84
C THR A 23 -20.30 -4.68 -5.53
N TRP A 24 -19.61 -5.31 -4.57
CA TRP A 24 -19.15 -4.65 -3.36
C TRP A 24 -18.16 -3.52 -3.65
N ILE A 25 -17.19 -3.75 -4.56
CA ILE A 25 -16.25 -2.71 -5.01
C ILE A 25 -16.99 -1.57 -5.69
N ILE A 26 -17.91 -1.87 -6.62
CA ILE A 26 -18.67 -0.84 -7.36
C ILE A 26 -19.49 0.01 -6.39
N LYS A 27 -20.17 -0.61 -5.41
CA LYS A 27 -20.92 0.12 -4.38
C LYS A 27 -20.02 1.07 -3.59
N TRP A 28 -18.82 0.62 -3.23
CA TRP A 28 -17.80 1.46 -2.60
C TRP A 28 -17.38 2.61 -3.52
N VAL A 29 -17.04 2.33 -4.77
CA VAL A 29 -16.60 3.34 -5.74
C VAL A 29 -17.68 4.40 -5.95
N ILE A 30 -18.94 4.01 -6.15
CA ILE A 30 -20.05 4.95 -6.31
C ILE A 30 -20.22 5.81 -5.05
N LYS A 31 -20.20 5.19 -3.86
CA LYS A 31 -20.41 5.89 -2.59
C LYS A 31 -19.32 6.95 -2.32
N TYR A 32 -18.05 6.64 -2.57
CA TYR A 32 -16.95 7.56 -2.23
C TYR A 32 -16.52 8.46 -3.38
N TYR A 33 -16.53 7.98 -4.63
CA TYR A 33 -16.06 8.77 -5.79
C TYR A 33 -17.17 9.57 -6.47
N ILE A 34 -18.41 9.07 -6.50
CA ILE A 34 -19.51 9.75 -7.21
C ILE A 34 -20.33 10.59 -6.24
N LEU A 35 -20.65 10.06 -5.05
CA LEU A 35 -21.46 10.77 -4.06
C LEU A 35 -20.68 11.79 -3.21
N ASN A 36 -19.33 11.79 -3.24
CA ASN A 36 -18.49 12.62 -2.36
C ASN A 36 -18.93 12.56 -0.88
N CYS A 37 -19.50 11.44 -0.44
CA CYS A 37 -19.85 11.26 0.96
C CYS A 37 -18.57 11.26 1.80
N GLU A 38 -18.66 11.87 2.98
CA GLU A 38 -17.58 11.82 3.95
C GLU A 38 -17.25 10.35 4.27
N TYR A 39 -15.96 10.01 4.29
CA TYR A 39 -15.53 8.65 4.61
C TYR A 39 -16.03 8.27 6.00
N ASP A 40 -16.60 7.07 6.12
CA ASP A 40 -17.01 6.55 7.42
C ASP A 40 -15.76 6.29 8.28
N GLU A 41 -15.92 6.21 9.60
CA GLU A 41 -14.80 6.03 10.52
C GLU A 41 -14.04 4.73 10.23
N SER A 42 -14.77 3.66 9.89
CA SER A 42 -14.19 2.38 9.45
C SER A 42 -13.33 2.51 8.21
N ASP A 43 -13.72 3.37 7.28
CA ASP A 43 -13.08 3.54 5.98
C ASP A 43 -11.85 4.43 6.09
N LYS A 44 -11.95 5.47 6.91
CA LYS A 44 -10.83 6.31 7.35
C LYS A 44 -9.73 5.45 7.96
N ILE A 45 -10.09 4.53 8.86
CA ILE A 45 -9.17 3.55 9.46
C ILE A 45 -8.57 2.64 8.39
N PHE A 46 -9.41 2.04 7.53
CA PHE A 46 -8.94 1.13 6.48
C PHE A 46 -7.93 1.77 5.54
N ILE A 47 -8.22 2.99 5.05
CA ILE A 47 -7.35 3.72 4.12
C ILE A 47 -6.05 4.13 4.81
N THR A 48 -6.13 4.64 6.04
CA THR A 48 -4.97 5.03 6.85
C THR A 48 -4.05 3.85 7.08
N ARG A 49 -4.60 2.71 7.53
CA ARG A 49 -3.85 1.46 7.73
C ARG A 49 -3.20 0.97 6.43
N ARG A 50 -3.93 1.03 5.31
CA ARG A 50 -3.41 0.65 3.99
C ARG A 50 -2.29 1.58 3.51
N CYS A 51 -2.39 2.88 3.79
CA CYS A 51 -1.36 3.86 3.44
C CYS A 51 -0.06 3.64 4.23
N LEU A 52 -0.18 3.17 5.48
CA LEU A 52 0.94 2.88 6.37
C LEU A 52 1.52 1.46 6.20
N ASN A 53 0.97 0.65 5.27
CA ASN A 53 1.32 -0.76 5.11
C ASN A 53 1.23 -1.57 6.42
N MET A 54 0.24 -1.25 7.26
CA MET A 54 0.06 -1.88 8.57
C MET A 54 -0.97 -3.02 8.50
N SER A 55 -0.71 -4.14 9.16
CA SER A 55 -1.71 -5.22 9.29
C SER A 55 -2.82 -4.82 10.28
N LEU A 56 -3.94 -5.54 10.27
CA LEU A 56 -5.03 -5.29 11.21
C LEU A 56 -4.57 -5.54 12.66
N ASP A 57 -3.88 -6.65 12.91
CA ASP A 57 -3.36 -6.98 14.26
C ASP A 57 -2.44 -5.90 14.82
N LYS A 58 -1.59 -5.30 13.97
CA LYS A 58 -0.71 -4.19 14.36
C LYS A 58 -1.49 -2.92 14.65
N TRP A 59 -2.57 -2.67 13.91
CA TRP A 59 -3.46 -1.55 14.15
C TRP A 59 -4.22 -1.72 15.46
N ASP A 60 -4.73 -2.91 15.74
CA ASP A 60 -5.49 -3.18 16.96
C ASP A 60 -4.61 -3.08 18.21
N ALA A 61 -3.34 -3.50 18.11
CA ALA A 61 -2.34 -3.37 19.15
C ALA A 61 -1.85 -1.93 19.40
N LEU A 62 -2.21 -0.95 18.56
CA LEU A 62 -1.89 0.46 18.81
C LEU A 62 -2.80 1.04 19.89
N ASP A 63 -2.21 1.92 20.70
CA ASP A 63 -2.95 2.68 21.69
C ASP A 63 -3.92 3.67 21.04
N ASP A 64 -5.01 4.00 21.71
CA ASP A 64 -6.10 4.81 21.14
C ASP A 64 -5.64 6.24 20.81
N ASP A 65 -4.71 6.79 21.58
CA ASP A 65 -4.11 8.10 21.30
C ASP A 65 -3.26 8.09 20.02
N ASN A 66 -2.52 7.00 19.79
CA ASN A 66 -1.75 6.83 18.56
C ASN A 66 -2.69 6.65 17.36
N LYS A 67 -3.78 5.89 17.50
CA LYS A 67 -4.81 5.75 16.45
C LYS A 67 -5.40 7.10 16.08
N LYS A 68 -5.79 7.92 17.07
CA LYS A 68 -6.29 9.29 16.85
C LYS A 68 -5.26 10.17 16.16
N MET A 69 -4.00 10.11 16.55
CA MET A 69 -2.93 10.89 15.92
C MET A 69 -2.72 10.50 14.45
N LEU A 70 -2.82 9.22 14.11
CA LEU A 70 -2.75 8.73 12.73
C LEU A 70 -3.98 9.15 11.92
N LEU A 71 -5.18 9.10 12.49
CA LEU A 71 -6.40 9.57 11.86
C LEU A 71 -6.39 11.09 11.63
N LYS A 72 -5.81 11.88 12.54
CA LYS A 72 -5.64 13.34 12.39
C LYS A 72 -4.79 13.74 11.17
N LYS A 73 -3.98 12.82 10.62
CA LYS A 73 -3.23 13.07 9.38
C LYS A 73 -4.12 13.03 8.12
N GLU A 74 -5.37 12.60 8.26
CA GLU A 74 -6.38 12.57 7.20
C GLU A 74 -5.85 11.95 5.90
N LEU A 75 -5.18 10.79 6.02
CA LEU A 75 -4.52 10.12 4.88
C LEU A 75 -5.51 9.61 3.81
N TRP A 76 -6.81 9.71 4.07
CA TRP A 76 -7.88 9.50 3.10
C TRP A 76 -8.04 10.67 2.13
N VAL A 77 -7.58 11.87 2.49
CA VAL A 77 -7.53 13.03 1.58
C VAL A 77 -6.36 12.85 0.61
N LYS A 78 -6.67 12.84 -0.69
CA LYS A 78 -5.69 12.53 -1.76
C LYS A 78 -4.46 13.43 -1.73
N GLU A 79 -4.64 14.70 -1.39
CA GLU A 79 -3.56 15.68 -1.28
C GLU A 79 -2.64 15.38 -0.09
N LYS A 80 -3.20 15.22 1.11
CA LYS A 80 -2.46 14.83 2.33
C LYS A 80 -1.71 13.52 2.16
N LYS A 81 -2.34 12.54 1.51
CA LYS A 81 -1.69 11.27 1.16
C LYS A 81 -0.48 11.47 0.26
N LYS A 82 -0.59 12.33 -0.76
CA LYS A 82 0.50 12.60 -1.70
C LYS A 82 1.67 13.29 -1.01
N GLU A 83 1.39 14.27 -0.15
CA GLU A 83 2.39 14.95 0.68
C GLU A 83 3.11 13.96 1.61
N PHE A 84 2.36 13.13 2.33
CA PHE A 84 2.91 12.13 3.24
C PHE A 84 3.81 11.10 2.52
N LEU A 85 3.38 10.59 1.36
CA LEU A 85 4.19 9.67 0.56
C LEU A 85 5.45 10.35 0.00
N ALA A 86 5.37 11.64 -0.34
CA ALA A 86 6.52 12.41 -0.78
C ALA A 86 7.53 12.59 0.36
N GLU A 87 7.07 12.88 1.58
CA GLU A 87 7.93 12.96 2.77
C GLU A 87 8.64 11.64 3.09
N ILE A 88 7.91 10.50 3.04
CA ILE A 88 8.52 9.18 3.23
C ILE A 88 9.60 8.93 2.19
N LYS A 89 9.29 9.19 0.92
CA LYS A 89 10.24 8.98 -0.19
C LYS A 89 11.47 9.88 -0.05
N GLU A 90 11.30 11.11 0.39
CA GLU A 90 12.43 12.02 0.61
C GLU A 90 13.29 11.60 1.79
N ARG A 91 12.68 11.14 2.90
CA ARG A 91 13.41 10.55 4.03
C ARG A 91 14.25 9.35 3.59
N GLU A 92 13.66 8.40 2.86
CA GLU A 92 14.37 7.25 2.31
C GLU A 92 15.50 7.67 1.38
N ARG A 93 15.29 8.71 0.56
CA ARG A 93 16.33 9.26 -0.33
C ARG A 93 17.50 9.83 0.48
N LEU A 94 17.22 10.60 1.54
CA LEU A 94 18.23 11.18 2.42
C LEU A 94 19.00 10.10 3.18
N GLU A 95 18.31 9.09 3.73
CA GLU A 95 18.93 7.92 4.38
C GLU A 95 19.82 7.15 3.41
N LYS A 96 19.36 6.95 2.17
CA LYS A 96 20.16 6.31 1.12
C LYS A 96 21.41 7.12 0.83
N ILE A 97 21.32 8.46 0.75
CA ILE A 97 22.46 9.34 0.49
C ILE A 97 23.44 9.40 1.68
N SER A 98 22.91 9.38 2.90
CA SER A 98 23.71 9.44 4.13
C SER A 98 24.49 8.14 4.37
N SER A 99 23.96 7.02 3.89
CA SER A 99 24.57 5.69 4.00
C SER A 99 26.02 5.64 3.49
N ALA A 100 26.90 5.04 4.30
CA ALA A 100 28.30 4.83 3.96
C ALA A 100 28.46 4.01 2.66
N LYS A 101 27.56 3.05 2.41
CA LYS A 101 27.53 2.22 1.19
C LYS A 101 27.31 3.08 -0.05
N TYR A 102 26.31 3.95 -0.05
CA TYR A 102 26.02 4.85 -1.16
C TYR A 102 27.18 5.81 -1.45
N LYS A 103 27.78 6.39 -0.39
CA LYS A 103 28.95 7.27 -0.51
C LYS A 103 30.17 6.53 -1.07
N LYS A 104 30.38 5.27 -0.69
CA LYS A 104 31.43 4.39 -1.25
C LYS A 104 31.18 4.15 -2.74
N GLU A 105 29.99 3.71 -3.12
CA GLU A 105 29.60 3.45 -4.52
C GLU A 105 29.80 4.69 -5.41
N LYS A 106 29.38 5.89 -4.96
CA LYS A 106 29.59 7.14 -5.69
C LYS A 106 31.07 7.46 -5.90
N ARG A 107 31.93 7.20 -4.89
CA ARG A 107 33.38 7.39 -5.00
C ARG A 107 34.01 6.41 -6.00
N MET A 108 33.61 5.14 -5.98
CA MET A 108 34.13 4.13 -6.93
C MET A 108 33.73 4.46 -8.37
N LYS A 109 32.48 4.89 -8.61
CA LYS A 109 32.03 5.36 -9.93
C LYS A 109 32.82 6.56 -10.43
N LYS A 110 33.11 7.54 -9.57
CA LYS A 110 33.93 8.72 -9.93
C LYS A 110 35.36 8.32 -10.32
N LYS A 111 35.91 7.28 -9.70
CA LYS A 111 37.23 6.73 -10.01
C LYS A 111 37.27 5.86 -11.28
N GLY A 112 36.14 5.69 -11.99
CA GLY A 112 36.07 4.84 -13.17
C GLY A 112 36.11 3.33 -12.88
N PHE A 113 35.91 2.93 -11.62
CA PHE A 113 35.91 1.53 -11.22
C PHE A 113 34.57 0.89 -11.60
N SER A 114 34.47 0.32 -12.80
CA SER A 114 33.39 -0.60 -13.17
C SER A 114 33.75 -2.00 -12.67
N PHE A 115 32.95 -2.55 -11.76
CA PHE A 115 33.07 -3.96 -11.39
C PHE A 115 32.65 -4.77 -12.62
N ASN A 116 33.62 -5.35 -13.32
CA ASN A 116 33.35 -6.36 -14.34
C ASN A 116 33.01 -7.66 -13.60
N TYR A 117 31.79 -8.17 -13.76
CA TYR A 117 31.34 -9.41 -13.10
C TYR A 117 31.70 -10.68 -13.88
N ASN A 118 32.59 -10.56 -14.88
CA ASN A 118 33.02 -11.64 -15.75
C ASN A 118 34.50 -12.05 -15.56
N ASP A 119 35.15 -11.66 -14.45
CA ASP A 119 36.49 -12.15 -14.05
C ASP A 119 36.41 -12.96 -12.74
#